data_AF-A0A523BBY0-F1
#
_entry.id   AF-A0A523BBY0-F1
#
_cell.length_a   1.000
_cell.length_b   1.000
_cell.length_c   1.000
_cell.angle_alpha   90.00
_cell.angle_beta   90.00
_cell.angle_gamma   90.00
#
_symmetry.space_group_name_H-M   'P 1'
#
loop_
_entity.id
_entity.type
_entity.pdbx_description
1 polymer ?
#
loop_
_entity_poly.entity_id
_entity_poly.type
_entity_poly.pdbx_seq_one_letter_code
_entity_poly.pdbx_strand_id
1 'polypeptide(L)'
;MLTQFSLSFISPEGLKFQSFSGYAVRGIFFDLIKSVDEKMAENLHSSKDIAPYSVTPVEFVESGRIVYRECGPMKGRFKITVMKDEISEILRDAI
;
A
#
# COMPACT_ATOMS: atom_id res chain seq x y z
N MET A 1 11.60 3.41 13.96
CA MET A 1 12.52 3.57 12.80
C MET A 1 11.69 3.80 11.54
N LEU A 2 12.20 4.49 10.51
CA LEU A 2 11.46 4.63 9.24
C LEU A 2 11.77 3.44 8.33
N THR A 3 10.75 2.64 8.01
CA THR A 3 10.88 1.45 7.16
C THR A 3 10.01 1.62 5.92
N GLN A 4 10.56 1.34 4.75
CA GLN A 4 9.85 1.40 3.47
C GLN A 4 9.82 0.03 2.80
N PHE A 5 8.62 -0.40 2.41
CA PHE A 5 8.35 -1.58 1.60
C PHE A 5 8.04 -1.14 0.18
N SER A 6 8.66 -1.78 -0.82
CA SER A 6 8.45 -1.51 -2.23
C SER A 6 7.93 -2.77 -2.91
N LEU A 7 6.62 -2.84 -3.14
CA LEU A 7 5.97 -4.00 -3.74
C LEU A 7 5.81 -3.77 -5.23
N SER A 8 6.19 -4.76 -6.04
CA SER A 8 6.00 -4.75 -7.49
C SER A 8 5.10 -5.89 -7.92
N PHE A 9 4.28 -5.65 -8.94
CA PHE A 9 3.34 -6.64 -9.48
C PHE A 9 3.25 -6.51 -11.00
N ILE A 10 2.64 -7.51 -11.63
CA ILE A 10 2.37 -7.52 -13.07
C ILE A 10 0.84 -7.54 -13.24
N SER A 11 0.30 -6.64 -14.07
CA SER A 11 -1.09 -6.73 -14.51
C SER A 11 -1.12 -6.91 -16.04
N PRO A 12 -1.34 -8.13 -16.54
CA PRO A 12 -1.39 -8.41 -17.97
C PRO A 12 -2.56 -7.74 -18.69
N GLU A 13 -3.69 -7.54 -17.99
CA GLU A 13 -4.91 -6.93 -18.55
C GLU A 13 -5.05 -5.45 -18.20
N GLY A 14 -4.10 -4.90 -17.44
CA GLY A 14 -4.21 -3.56 -16.86
C GLY A 14 -5.09 -3.50 -15.62
N LEU A 15 -5.38 -2.30 -15.13
CA LEU A 15 -6.15 -2.10 -13.91
C LEU A 15 -7.12 -0.93 -14.07
N LYS A 16 -8.25 -1.03 -13.38
CA LYS A 16 -9.21 0.06 -13.24
C LYS A 16 -9.61 0.21 -11.78
N PHE A 17 -9.21 1.32 -11.18
CA PHE A 17 -9.53 1.68 -9.81
C PHE A 17 -10.86 2.43 -9.75
N GLN A 18 -11.55 2.31 -8.61
CA GLN A 18 -12.78 3.06 -8.34
C GLN A 18 -12.52 4.58 -8.37
N SER A 19 -11.37 5.01 -7.83
CA SER A 19 -10.95 6.41 -7.70
C SER A 19 -9.44 6.53 -7.95
N PHE A 20 -8.74 7.37 -7.17
CA PHE A 20 -7.29 7.48 -7.18
C PHE A 20 -6.62 6.19 -6.67
N SER A 21 -5.65 5.65 -7.40
CA SER A 21 -5.02 4.35 -7.08
C SER A 21 -4.37 4.28 -5.69
N GLY A 22 -3.95 5.42 -5.12
CA GLY A 22 -3.46 5.48 -3.74
C GLY A 22 -4.51 5.04 -2.70
N TYR A 23 -5.81 5.20 -2.99
CA TYR A 23 -6.88 4.69 -2.15
C TYR A 23 -6.90 3.15 -2.14
N ALA A 24 -6.71 2.51 -3.30
CA ALA A 24 -6.60 1.06 -3.41
C ALA A 24 -5.35 0.53 -2.68
N VAL A 25 -4.21 1.22 -2.82
CA VAL A 25 -2.98 0.87 -2.07
C VAL A 25 -3.18 1.01 -0.56
N ARG A 26 -3.91 2.04 -0.10
CA ARG A 26 -4.28 2.17 1.32
C ARG A 26 -5.14 1.01 1.79
N GLY A 27 -6.05 0.50 0.95
CA GLY A 27 -6.81 -0.73 1.21
C GLY A 27 -5.90 -1.93 1.41
N ILE A 28 -5.00 -2.18 0.45
CA ILE A 28 -4.00 -3.26 0.53
C ILE A 28 -3.17 -3.18 1.81
N PHE A 29 -2.74 -1.97 2.21
CA PHE A 29 -2.01 -1.77 3.46
C PHE A 29 -2.80 -2.26 4.69
N PHE A 30 -4.08 -1.91 4.80
CA PHE A 30 -4.90 -2.38 5.92
C PHE A 30 -5.21 -3.87 5.82
N ASP A 31 -5.42 -4.40 4.62
CA ASP A 31 -5.66 -5.84 4.41
C ASP A 31 -4.43 -6.68 4.83
N LEU A 32 -3.22 -6.21 4.53
CA LEU A 32 -1.98 -6.84 4.98
C LEU A 32 -1.86 -6.86 6.50
N ILE A 33 -2.07 -5.72 7.17
CA ILE A 33 -2.02 -5.67 8.64
C ILE A 33 -3.10 -6.60 9.22
N LYS A 34 -4.32 -6.52 8.69
CA LYS A 34 -5.46 -7.31 9.17
C LYS A 34 -5.23 -8.82 9.05
N SER A 35 -4.49 -9.27 8.04
CA SER A 35 -4.17 -10.70 7.86
C SER A 35 -3.28 -11.29 8.96
N VAL A 36 -2.57 -10.45 9.70
CA VAL A 36 -1.67 -10.84 10.81
C VAL A 36 -2.25 -10.44 12.16
N ASP A 37 -2.73 -9.19 12.27
CA ASP A 37 -3.33 -8.63 13.49
C ASP A 37 -4.52 -7.71 13.13
N GLU A 38 -5.72 -8.28 13.18
CA GLU A 38 -6.98 -7.57 12.91
C GLU A 38 -7.21 -6.40 13.88
N LYS A 39 -6.88 -6.59 15.17
CA LYS A 39 -7.09 -5.55 16.20
C LYS A 39 -6.17 -4.36 15.96
N MET A 40 -4.93 -4.60 15.57
CA MET A 40 -4.00 -3.55 15.18
C MET A 40 -4.52 -2.77 13.97
N ALA A 41 -5.04 -3.45 12.93
CA ALA A 41 -5.63 -2.79 11.77
C ALA A 41 -6.81 -1.88 12.16
N GLU A 42 -7.72 -2.36 13.01
CA GLU A 42 -8.87 -1.59 13.50
C GLU A 42 -8.45 -0.37 14.33
N ASN A 43 -7.50 -0.55 15.26
CA ASN A 43 -6.97 0.53 16.09
C ASN A 43 -6.29 1.61 15.22
N LEU A 44 -5.50 1.18 14.23
CA LEU A 44 -4.82 2.11 13.32
C LEU A 44 -5.80 2.85 12.43
N HIS A 45 -6.87 2.19 11.96
CA HIS A 45 -7.88 2.80 11.10
C HIS A 45 -8.79 3.80 11.85
N SER A 46 -9.10 3.51 13.11
CA SER A 46 -9.99 4.32 13.95
C SER A 46 -9.27 5.44 14.71
N SER A 47 -7.93 5.42 14.75
CA SER A 47 -7.13 6.48 15.37
C SER A 47 -7.41 7.85 14.72
N LYS A 48 -7.49 8.87 15.58
CA LYS A 48 -7.61 10.28 15.18
C LYS A 48 -6.27 11.01 15.20
N ASP A 49 -5.18 10.30 15.49
CA ASP A 49 -3.83 10.85 15.51
C ASP A 49 -3.28 11.01 14.09
N ILE A 50 -2.09 11.61 13.99
CA ILE A 50 -1.33 11.60 12.74
C ILE A 50 -1.02 10.15 12.38
N ALA A 51 -1.42 9.74 11.17
CA ALA A 51 -1.19 8.41 10.67
C ALA A 51 0.32 8.08 10.65
N PRO A 52 0.79 7.01 11.34
CA PRO A 52 2.20 6.63 11.40
C PRO A 52 2.67 5.89 10.14
N TYR A 53 2.01 6.12 9.01
CA TYR A 53 2.28 5.46 7.74
C TYR A 53 1.94 6.37 6.57
N SER A 54 2.52 6.08 5.41
CA SER A 54 2.16 6.66 4.12
C SER A 54 2.18 5.59 3.04
N VAL A 55 1.37 5.81 2.01
CA VAL A 55 1.34 4.97 0.82
C VAL A 55 1.51 5.83 -0.43
N THR A 56 2.19 5.29 -1.44
CA THR A 56 2.18 5.90 -2.76
C THR A 56 1.01 5.37 -3.59
N PRO A 57 0.59 6.09 -4.62
CA PRO A 57 -0.21 5.52 -5.69
C PRO A 57 0.53 4.38 -6.39
N VAL A 58 -0.19 3.67 -7.26
CA VAL A 58 0.45 2.76 -8.21
C VAL A 58 1.25 3.56 -9.23
N GLU A 59 2.49 3.15 -9.46
CA GLU A 59 3.42 3.72 -10.43
C GLU A 59 3.77 2.66 -11.48
N PHE A 60 4.00 3.09 -12.72
CA PHE A 60 4.71 2.26 -13.71
C PHE A 60 6.16 2.07 -13.28
N VAL A 61 6.63 0.82 -13.21
CA VAL A 61 8.01 0.52 -12.82
C VAL A 61 9.02 1.18 -13.75
N GLU A 62 8.74 1.20 -15.06
CA GLU A 62 9.65 1.67 -16.10
C GLU A 62 9.81 3.19 -16.12
N SER A 63 8.72 3.93 -15.88
CA SER A 63 8.70 5.39 -16.07
C SER A 63 8.47 6.18 -14.78
N GLY A 64 8.10 5.52 -13.68
CA GLY A 64 7.68 6.19 -12.44
C GLY A 64 6.38 6.99 -12.56
N ARG A 65 5.72 6.95 -13.73
CA ARG A 65 4.45 7.65 -13.94
C ARG A 65 3.39 7.08 -13.02
N ILE A 66 2.58 7.96 -12.43
CA ILE A 66 1.48 7.57 -11.55
C ILE A 66 0.30 7.06 -12.39
N VAL A 67 -0.25 5.91 -12.00
CA VAL A 67 -1.55 5.44 -12.46
C VAL A 67 -2.61 6.14 -11.62
N TYR A 68 -3.35 7.07 -12.21
CA TYR A 68 -4.38 7.80 -11.46
C TYR A 68 -5.61 6.92 -11.21
N ARG A 69 -6.31 6.51 -12.29
CA ARG A 69 -7.53 5.70 -12.20
C ARG A 69 -7.47 4.40 -12.99
N GLU A 70 -6.86 4.41 -14.18
CA GLU A 70 -6.77 3.22 -15.02
C GLU A 70 -5.46 3.19 -15.80
N CYS A 71 -5.06 1.98 -16.17
CA CYS A 71 -3.91 1.70 -17.00
C CYS A 71 -4.17 0.44 -17.84
N GLY A 72 -3.51 0.36 -18.98
CA GLY A 72 -3.40 -0.90 -19.72
C GLY A 72 -2.39 -1.86 -19.08
N PRO A 73 -2.00 -2.92 -19.80
CA PRO A 73 -1.01 -3.89 -19.33
C PRO A 73 0.24 -3.22 -18.79
N MET A 74 0.70 -3.63 -17.61
CA MET A 74 1.80 -2.95 -16.95
C MET A 74 2.58 -3.83 -15.94
N LYS A 75 3.82 -3.43 -15.66
CA LYS A 75 4.52 -3.77 -14.41
C LYS A 75 4.39 -2.61 -13.43
N GLY A 76 3.65 -2.84 -12.36
CA GLY A 76 3.33 -1.82 -11.35
C GLY A 76 4.19 -1.90 -10.11
N ARG A 77 4.31 -0.77 -9.42
CA ARG A 77 4.92 -0.67 -8.10
C ARG A 77 4.14 0.30 -7.25
N PHE A 78 4.07 0.02 -5.95
CA PHE A 78 3.70 1.01 -4.95
C PHE A 78 4.62 0.85 -3.74
N LYS A 79 4.64 1.86 -2.88
CA LYS A 79 5.46 1.88 -1.67
C LYS A 79 4.57 2.11 -0.47
N ILE A 80 4.91 1.42 0.62
CA ILE A 80 4.34 1.61 1.96
C ILE A 80 5.49 2.05 2.84
N THR A 81 5.36 3.19 3.52
CA THR A 81 6.35 3.66 4.48
C THR A 81 5.71 3.75 5.86
N VAL A 82 6.38 3.22 6.87
CA VAL A 82 5.88 3.18 8.25
C VAL A 82 6.94 3.71 9.22
N MET A 83 6.51 4.34 10.30
CA MET A 83 7.40 4.95 11.30
C MET A 83 7.49 4.15 12.61
N LYS A 84 6.56 3.22 12.84
CA LYS A 84 6.49 2.40 14.04
C LYS A 84 7.00 0.99 13.76
N ASP A 85 7.87 0.51 14.64
CA ASP A 85 8.54 -0.78 14.47
C ASP A 85 7.53 -1.94 14.52
N GLU A 86 6.54 -1.87 15.44
CA GLU A 86 5.41 -2.81 15.53
C GLU A 86 4.67 -3.01 14.19
N ILE A 87 4.40 -1.93 13.45
CA ILE A 87 3.71 -2.00 12.15
C ILE A 87 4.66 -2.61 11.11
N SER A 88 5.95 -2.28 11.18
CA SER A 88 6.94 -2.81 10.24
C SER A 88 7.17 -4.30 10.41
N GLU A 89 7.08 -4.83 11.63
CA GLU A 89 7.18 -6.26 11.92
C GLU A 89 5.96 -7.02 11.36
N ILE A 90 4.74 -6.53 11.64
CA ILE A 90 3.50 -7.09 11.07
C ILE A 90 3.56 -7.13 9.54
N LEU A 91 4.01 -6.05 8.89
CA LEU A 91 4.14 -6.02 7.43
C LEU A 91 5.19 -6.99 6.88
N ARG A 92 6.23 -7.33 7.66
CA ARG A 92 7.21 -8.37 7.27
C ARG A 92 6.63 -9.76 7.37
N ASP A 93 5.73 -10.00 8.33
CA ASP A 93 5.08 -11.30 8.48
C ASP A 93 3.97 -11.53 7.42
N ALA A 94 3.41 -10.44 6.88
CA ALA A 94 2.36 -10.48 5.87
C ALA A 94 2.82 -10.67 4.41
N ILE A 95 4.13 -10.50 4.12
CA ILE A 95 4.70 -10.50 2.76
C ILE A 95 5.75 -11.59 2.62
#